data_AF-N9CFT2-F1
#
_entry.id   AF-N9CFT2-F1
#
_cell.length_a   1.000
_cell.length_b   1.000
_cell.length_c   1.000
_cell.angle_alpha   90.00
_cell.angle_beta   90.00
_cell.angle_gamma   90.00
#
_symmetry.space_group_name_H-M   'P 1'
#
loop_
_entity.id
_entity.type
_entity.pdbx_description
1 polymer ?
#
loop_
_entity_poly.entity_id
_entity_poly.type
_entity_poly.pdbx_seq_one_letter_code
_entity_poly.pdbx_strand_id
1 'polypeptide(L)'
;EAEAEAEAEAEAEAEAEAEAEAEAEAEAEAEDSTPIMDVSRQIPESILFNKMQGQLHQLVLPAAEKTPLYAVLLPDAPEIAQQYDIALYGAEFATWHTRPVYIAAQINAQGQFIKHLILLGACNPVQAVELSQLFAKQSGHRLASTHEISLIALETSLQRADTLFKCCYEQATVWEMDHGHPFIPSQAIHTQKFIQFSEPEADFSTPILLLEERQKIRVIHGEKRLALSKTETAYPYLILHRRHGLNWQMIQSIISTLPQPIHAAELYEAIQQHLPGETA
;
A
#
# COMPACT_ATOMS: atom_id res chain seq x y z
N GLU A 1 -74.21 54.98 0.63
CA GLU A 1 -74.49 53.53 0.48
C GLU A 1 -73.57 52.88 -0.55
N ALA A 2 -73.43 53.41 -1.78
CA ALA A 2 -72.54 52.81 -2.79
C ALA A 2 -71.02 52.83 -2.49
N GLU A 3 -70.55 53.68 -1.58
CA GLU A 3 -69.12 53.81 -1.26
C GLU A 3 -68.66 52.83 -0.17
N ALA A 4 -69.58 52.30 0.65
CA ALA A 4 -69.29 51.33 1.71
C ALA A 4 -69.34 49.87 1.21
N GLU A 5 -70.05 49.61 0.11
CA GLU A 5 -70.11 48.28 -0.51
C GLU A 5 -68.82 47.94 -1.27
N ALA A 6 -68.19 48.94 -1.91
CA ALA A 6 -66.95 48.74 -2.67
C ALA A 6 -65.71 48.50 -1.77
N GLU A 7 -65.69 49.07 -0.57
CA GLU A 7 -64.57 48.90 0.37
C GLU A 7 -64.60 47.50 1.02
N ALA A 8 -65.80 46.96 1.28
CA ALA A 8 -65.97 45.60 1.80
C ALA A 8 -65.65 44.51 0.77
N GLU A 9 -65.90 44.76 -0.52
CA GLU A 9 -65.60 43.81 -1.59
C GLU A 9 -64.08 43.71 -1.84
N ALA A 10 -63.35 44.83 -1.73
CA ALA A 10 -61.89 44.87 -1.87
C ALA A 10 -61.14 44.22 -0.69
N GLU A 11 -61.68 44.33 0.53
CA GLU A 11 -61.08 43.70 1.72
C GLU A 11 -61.26 42.17 1.69
N ALA A 12 -62.38 41.67 1.15
CA ALA A 12 -62.63 40.24 0.98
C ALA A 12 -61.79 39.60 -0.13
N GLU A 13 -61.52 40.30 -1.24
CA GLU A 13 -60.61 39.80 -2.29
C GLU A 13 -59.15 39.71 -1.79
N ALA A 14 -58.71 40.67 -0.97
CA ALA A 14 -57.35 40.66 -0.42
C ALA A 14 -57.12 39.55 0.61
N GLU A 15 -58.13 39.22 1.42
CA GLU A 15 -58.05 38.12 2.40
C GLU A 15 -58.04 36.75 1.70
N ALA A 16 -58.77 36.61 0.59
CA ALA A 16 -58.78 35.38 -0.21
C ALA A 16 -57.48 35.14 -0.99
N GLU A 17 -56.82 36.19 -1.51
CA GLU A 17 -55.49 36.05 -2.14
C GLU A 17 -54.42 35.68 -1.10
N ALA A 18 -54.48 36.23 0.12
CA ALA A 18 -53.53 35.93 1.17
C ALA A 18 -53.64 34.48 1.70
N GLU A 19 -54.86 33.94 1.80
CA GLU A 19 -55.06 32.52 2.16
C GLU A 19 -54.58 31.57 1.04
N ALA A 20 -54.79 31.94 -0.23
CA ALA A 20 -54.32 31.14 -1.38
C ALA A 20 -52.78 31.10 -1.50
N GLU A 21 -52.09 32.22 -1.22
CA GLU A 21 -50.62 32.24 -1.18
C GLU A 21 -50.06 31.45 0.02
N ALA A 22 -50.73 31.49 1.18
CA ALA A 22 -50.32 30.73 2.36
C ALA A 22 -50.51 29.21 2.19
N GLU A 23 -51.57 28.77 1.51
CA GLU A 23 -51.76 27.35 1.17
C GLU A 23 -50.75 26.88 0.11
N ALA A 24 -50.39 27.72 -0.88
CA ALA A 24 -49.39 27.39 -1.89
C ALA A 24 -47.96 27.29 -1.30
N GLU A 25 -47.59 28.15 -0.35
CA GLU A 25 -46.32 28.03 0.38
C GLU A 25 -46.28 26.80 1.30
N ALA A 26 -47.40 26.44 1.95
CA ALA A 26 -47.50 25.24 2.77
C ALA A 26 -47.41 23.94 1.94
N GLU A 27 -47.97 23.91 0.72
CA GLU A 27 -47.84 22.78 -0.19
C GLU A 27 -46.42 22.67 -0.80
N ALA A 28 -45.74 23.81 -1.06
CA ALA A 28 -44.36 23.82 -1.54
C ALA A 28 -43.35 23.35 -0.47
N GLU A 29 -43.57 23.65 0.82
CA GLU A 29 -42.74 23.13 1.92
C GLU A 29 -43.05 21.68 2.29
N ALA A 30 -44.23 21.15 1.92
CA ALA A 30 -44.59 19.75 2.14
C ALA A 30 -43.98 18.78 1.11
N GLU A 31 -43.67 19.24 -0.13
CA GLU A 31 -43.06 18.39 -1.16
C GLU A 31 -41.51 18.27 -1.05
N ASP A 32 -40.82 19.09 -0.25
CA ASP A 32 -39.38 18.95 -0.02
C ASP A 32 -39.03 18.01 1.17
N SER A 33 -40.05 17.51 1.88
CA SER A 33 -39.87 16.46 2.89
C SER A 33 -40.00 15.07 2.26
N THR A 34 -39.24 14.82 1.18
CA THR A 34 -38.86 13.42 0.91
C THR A 34 -38.03 12.96 2.11
N PRO A 35 -38.43 11.89 2.82
CA PRO A 35 -37.55 11.33 3.82
C PRO A 35 -36.29 10.94 3.07
N ILE A 36 -35.17 11.61 3.37
CA ILE A 36 -33.85 11.12 3.03
C ILE A 36 -33.87 9.69 3.53
N MET A 37 -33.99 8.74 2.60
CA MET A 37 -33.85 7.34 2.92
C MET A 37 -32.48 7.26 3.56
N ASP A 38 -32.47 7.06 4.88
CA ASP A 38 -31.34 6.49 5.57
C ASP A 38 -31.22 5.08 4.99
N VAL A 39 -30.60 5.01 3.80
CA VAL A 39 -30.06 3.79 3.24
C VAL A 39 -28.98 3.45 4.23
N SER A 40 -29.40 2.77 5.30
CA SER A 40 -28.54 2.15 6.27
C SER A 40 -27.54 1.37 5.43
N ARG A 41 -26.34 1.93 5.25
CA ARG A 41 -25.28 1.33 4.43
C ARG A 41 -24.95 0.05 5.17
N GLN A 42 -25.58 -1.05 4.79
CA GLN A 42 -25.35 -2.34 5.42
C GLN A 42 -23.90 -2.68 5.14
N ILE A 43 -23.09 -2.57 6.18
CA ILE A 43 -21.70 -3.00 6.16
C ILE A 43 -21.74 -4.52 5.98
N PRO A 44 -21.17 -5.06 4.90
CA PRO A 44 -21.15 -6.50 4.72
C PRO A 44 -20.29 -7.15 5.82
N GLU A 45 -20.70 -8.31 6.31
CA GLU A 45 -19.88 -9.10 7.24
C GLU A 45 -18.72 -9.80 6.53
N SER A 46 -18.81 -9.96 5.20
CA SER A 46 -17.81 -10.64 4.40
C SER A 46 -17.80 -10.20 2.94
N ILE A 47 -16.68 -10.45 2.26
CA ILE A 47 -16.46 -10.18 0.84
C ILE A 47 -15.95 -11.45 0.15
N LEU A 48 -16.15 -11.54 -1.17
CA LEU A 48 -15.47 -12.52 -2.00
C LEU A 48 -14.21 -11.88 -2.59
N PHE A 49 -13.03 -12.36 -2.20
CA PHE A 49 -11.74 -11.85 -2.68
C PHE A 49 -10.94 -12.99 -3.31
N ASN A 50 -10.63 -12.89 -4.61
CA ASN A 50 -9.93 -13.92 -5.39
C ASN A 50 -10.49 -15.34 -5.16
N LYS A 51 -11.83 -15.48 -5.24
CA LYS A 51 -12.59 -16.72 -5.00
C LYS A 51 -12.54 -17.26 -3.56
N MET A 52 -11.94 -16.53 -2.63
CA MET A 52 -11.90 -16.86 -1.20
C MET A 52 -12.89 -16.01 -0.42
N GLN A 53 -13.54 -16.60 0.58
CA GLN A 53 -14.44 -15.86 1.48
C GLN A 53 -13.61 -15.11 2.52
N GLY A 54 -13.69 -13.78 2.50
CA GLY A 54 -13.02 -12.89 3.45
C GLY A 54 -13.98 -12.34 4.48
N GLN A 55 -13.72 -12.59 5.77
CA GLN A 55 -14.49 -12.01 6.86
C GLN A 55 -13.96 -10.61 7.18
N LEU A 56 -14.88 -9.66 7.34
CA LEU A 56 -14.53 -8.27 7.63
C LEU A 56 -14.49 -8.04 9.14
N HIS A 57 -13.36 -7.54 9.63
CA HIS A 57 -13.20 -7.11 11.01
C HIS A 57 -12.86 -5.63 11.04
N GLN A 58 -13.76 -4.81 11.58
CA GLN A 58 -13.54 -3.37 11.69
C GLN A 58 -12.37 -3.08 12.62
N LEU A 59 -11.43 -2.27 12.16
CA LEU A 59 -10.30 -1.85 12.98
C LEU A 59 -10.75 -0.81 14.00
N VAL A 60 -10.25 -0.97 15.23
CA VAL A 60 -10.48 0.00 16.31
C VAL A 60 -9.39 1.06 16.21
N LEU A 61 -9.74 2.17 15.59
CA LEU A 61 -8.84 3.30 15.36
C LEU A 61 -9.08 4.40 16.41
N PRO A 62 -8.07 5.23 16.74
CA PRO A 62 -8.24 6.37 17.62
C PRO A 62 -9.42 7.26 17.18
N ALA A 63 -10.16 7.83 18.13
CA ALA A 63 -11.39 8.59 17.84
C ALA A 63 -11.20 9.79 16.89
N ALA A 64 -9.96 10.29 16.74
CA ALA A 64 -9.61 11.34 15.78
C ALA A 64 -9.57 10.84 14.32
N GLU A 65 -9.44 9.54 14.11
CA GLU A 65 -9.27 8.87 12.82
C GLU A 65 -10.52 8.00 12.56
N LYS A 66 -11.68 8.64 12.31
CA LYS A 66 -12.96 7.97 12.01
C LYS A 66 -13.01 7.42 10.58
N THR A 67 -12.00 6.65 10.22
CA THR A 67 -11.87 6.10 8.88
C THR A 67 -12.37 4.66 8.87
N PRO A 68 -13.39 4.30 8.05
CA PRO A 68 -13.91 2.93 8.01
C PRO A 68 -12.88 2.00 7.35
N LEU A 69 -12.03 1.38 8.16
CA LEU A 69 -10.99 0.44 7.69
C LEU A 69 -11.23 -0.92 8.33
N TYR A 70 -11.17 -1.97 7.50
CA TYR A 70 -11.48 -3.33 7.91
C TYR A 70 -10.29 -4.23 7.57
N ALA A 71 -9.89 -5.08 8.51
CA ALA A 71 -9.07 -6.24 8.18
C ALA A 71 -9.94 -7.27 7.47
N VAL A 72 -9.40 -7.87 6.40
CA VAL A 72 -10.01 -8.99 5.70
C VAL A 72 -9.30 -10.26 6.15
N LEU A 73 -9.99 -11.07 6.95
CA LEU A 73 -9.49 -12.36 7.42
C LEU A 73 -9.90 -13.44 6.42
N LEU A 74 -8.99 -14.34 6.07
CA LEU A 74 -9.23 -15.47 5.18
C LEU A 74 -9.11 -16.80 5.96
N PRO A 75 -10.17 -17.25 6.67
CA PRO A 75 -10.11 -18.47 7.49
C PRO A 75 -9.73 -19.72 6.71
N ASP A 76 -10.15 -19.79 5.43
CA ASP A 76 -9.93 -20.94 4.55
C ASP A 76 -8.58 -20.89 3.80
N ALA A 77 -7.78 -19.83 4.00
CA ALA A 77 -6.47 -19.64 3.35
C ALA A 77 -5.40 -19.11 4.32
N PRO A 78 -5.07 -19.86 5.39
CA PRO A 78 -4.13 -19.42 6.43
C PRO A 78 -2.72 -19.13 5.90
N GLU A 79 -2.29 -19.79 4.83
CA GLU A 79 -0.99 -19.55 4.17
C GLU A 79 -0.88 -18.13 3.57
N ILE A 80 -1.99 -17.56 3.10
CA ILE A 80 -2.04 -16.18 2.60
C ILE A 80 -1.89 -15.20 3.77
N ALA A 81 -2.57 -15.46 4.90
CA ALA A 81 -2.49 -14.62 6.09
C ALA A 81 -1.09 -14.65 6.76
N GLN A 82 -0.32 -15.72 6.57
CA GLN A 82 1.08 -15.80 6.98
C GLN A 82 1.99 -14.89 6.14
N GLN A 83 1.64 -14.68 4.87
CA GLN A 83 2.47 -13.92 3.92
C GLN A 83 2.04 -12.46 3.81
N TYR A 84 0.76 -12.16 4.04
CA TYR A 84 0.17 -10.85 3.77
C TYR A 84 -0.88 -10.47 4.81
N ASP A 85 -0.99 -9.17 5.05
CA ASP A 85 -2.18 -8.56 5.62
C ASP A 85 -3.08 -8.06 4.50
N ILE A 86 -4.40 -8.05 4.73
CA ILE A 86 -5.36 -7.52 3.78
C ILE A 86 -6.26 -6.53 4.50
N ALA A 87 -6.41 -5.33 3.95
CA ALA A 87 -7.29 -4.30 4.45
C ALA A 87 -8.21 -3.77 3.35
N LEU A 88 -9.42 -3.39 3.73
CA LEU A 88 -10.42 -2.81 2.84
C LEU A 88 -10.96 -1.50 3.40
N TYR A 89 -10.92 -0.46 2.58
CA TYR A 89 -11.57 0.81 2.89
C TYR A 89 -13.09 0.70 2.70
N GLY A 90 -13.82 0.74 3.82
CA GLY A 90 -15.25 0.45 3.88
C GLY A 90 -16.17 1.57 3.38
N ALA A 91 -15.65 2.73 3.00
CA ALA A 91 -16.49 3.71 2.29
C ALA A 91 -16.88 3.24 0.88
N GLU A 92 -16.13 2.28 0.31
CA GLU A 92 -16.23 1.84 -1.09
C GLU A 92 -16.53 0.32 -1.20
N PHE A 93 -17.33 -0.26 -0.29
CA PHE A 93 -17.64 -1.69 -0.31
C PHE A 93 -18.26 -2.20 -1.62
N ALA A 94 -19.06 -1.37 -2.30
CA ALA A 94 -19.73 -1.78 -3.53
C ALA A 94 -18.78 -1.78 -4.74
N THR A 95 -17.69 -1.02 -4.68
CA THR A 95 -16.88 -0.61 -5.84
C THR A 95 -15.39 -0.92 -5.67
N TRP A 96 -14.97 -1.50 -4.54
CA TRP A 96 -13.55 -1.73 -4.27
C TRP A 96 -12.84 -2.53 -5.36
N HIS A 97 -13.55 -3.45 -6.03
CA HIS A 97 -13.02 -4.31 -7.09
C HIS A 97 -12.76 -3.56 -8.41
N THR A 98 -13.31 -2.35 -8.57
CA THR A 98 -13.03 -1.48 -9.72
C THR A 98 -11.93 -0.46 -9.43
N ARG A 99 -11.32 -0.50 -8.23
CA ARG A 99 -10.23 0.39 -7.82
C ARG A 99 -8.88 -0.30 -8.00
N PRO A 100 -7.78 0.46 -8.14
CA PRO A 100 -6.44 -0.09 -8.01
C PRO A 100 -6.23 -0.76 -6.65
N VAL A 101 -5.26 -1.66 -6.60
CA VAL A 101 -4.80 -2.29 -5.37
C VAL A 101 -3.47 -1.67 -4.98
N TYR A 102 -3.28 -1.40 -3.69
CA TYR A 102 -2.02 -0.86 -3.19
C TYR A 102 -1.34 -1.89 -2.30
N ILE A 103 -0.06 -2.13 -2.55
CA ILE A 103 0.74 -3.10 -1.79
C ILE A 103 1.81 -2.34 -1.03
N ALA A 104 1.77 -2.41 0.30
CA ALA A 104 2.72 -1.74 1.16
C ALA A 104 3.64 -2.73 1.88
N ALA A 105 4.95 -2.48 1.87
CA ALA A 105 5.91 -3.27 2.63
C ALA A 105 5.90 -2.83 4.10
N GLN A 106 5.56 -3.73 5.02
CA GLN A 106 5.55 -3.43 6.46
C GLN A 106 6.87 -3.85 7.11
N ILE A 107 7.39 -2.99 7.97
CA ILE A 107 8.59 -3.20 8.77
C ILE A 107 8.32 -2.95 10.26
N ASN A 108 9.09 -3.58 11.14
CA ASN A 108 9.08 -3.24 12.57
C ASN A 108 9.91 -1.98 12.88
N ALA A 109 9.96 -1.61 14.16
CA ALA A 109 10.72 -0.46 14.64
C ALA A 109 12.22 -0.52 14.34
N GLN A 110 12.79 -1.72 14.15
CA GLN A 110 14.20 -1.93 13.82
C GLN A 110 14.48 -1.88 12.30
N GLY A 111 13.45 -1.85 11.45
CA GLY A 111 13.60 -1.90 10.00
C GLY A 111 13.53 -3.32 9.40
N GLN A 112 13.22 -4.33 10.21
CA GLN A 112 13.05 -5.71 9.74
C GLN A 112 11.72 -5.86 9.00
N PHE A 113 11.74 -6.52 7.84
CA PHE A 113 10.52 -6.84 7.09
C PHE A 113 9.61 -7.78 7.88
N ILE A 114 8.31 -7.48 7.89
CA ILE A 114 7.27 -8.30 8.53
C ILE A 114 6.47 -9.05 7.45
N LYS A 115 5.71 -8.32 6.63
CA LYS A 115 4.90 -8.82 5.51
C LYS A 115 4.41 -7.68 4.65
N HIS A 116 3.84 -7.98 3.49
CA HIS A 116 3.12 -6.96 2.72
C HIS A 116 1.70 -6.76 3.26
N LEU A 117 1.21 -5.53 3.17
CA LEU A 117 -0.19 -5.16 3.34
C LEU A 117 -0.81 -4.94 1.96
N ILE A 118 -1.91 -5.64 1.67
CA ILE A 118 -2.75 -5.45 0.49
C ILE A 118 -3.90 -4.54 0.89
N LEU A 119 -3.95 -3.33 0.35
CA LEU A 119 -5.02 -2.37 0.57
C LEU A 119 -5.96 -2.33 -0.63
N LEU A 120 -7.25 -2.52 -0.35
CA LEU A 120 -8.35 -2.52 -1.29
C LEU A 120 -9.23 -1.28 -1.11
N GLY A 121 -9.79 -0.76 -2.21
CA GLY A 121 -10.83 0.26 -2.19
C GLY A 121 -10.36 1.70 -1.99
N ALA A 122 -9.05 1.96 -1.90
CA ALA A 122 -8.54 3.33 -1.87
C ALA A 122 -8.77 4.05 -3.22
N CYS A 123 -9.19 5.31 -3.15
CA CYS A 123 -9.58 6.10 -4.32
C CYS A 123 -8.38 6.69 -5.07
N ASN A 124 -7.25 6.91 -4.39
CA ASN A 124 -6.05 7.50 -4.96
C ASN A 124 -4.81 7.12 -4.12
N PRO A 125 -3.59 7.36 -4.64
CA PRO A 125 -2.37 6.97 -3.97
C PRO A 125 -2.14 7.63 -2.59
N VAL A 126 -2.51 8.90 -2.42
CA VAL A 126 -2.35 9.61 -1.14
C VAL A 126 -3.19 8.95 -0.06
N GLN A 127 -4.47 8.70 -0.35
CA GLN A 127 -5.37 7.99 0.55
C GLN A 127 -4.87 6.58 0.86
N ALA A 128 -4.32 5.89 -0.15
CA ALA A 128 -3.79 4.55 0.04
C ALA A 128 -2.66 4.52 1.08
N VAL A 129 -1.71 5.45 0.96
CA VAL A 129 -0.59 5.57 1.91
C VAL A 129 -1.09 5.91 3.31
N GLU A 130 -2.03 6.85 3.46
CA GLU A 130 -2.61 7.21 4.76
C GLU A 130 -3.30 6.02 5.44
N LEU A 131 -4.14 5.29 4.70
CA LEU A 131 -4.84 4.11 5.19
C LEU A 131 -3.88 2.97 5.56
N SER A 132 -2.86 2.72 4.73
CA SER A 132 -1.83 1.73 5.02
C SER A 132 -1.00 2.09 6.25
N GLN A 133 -0.68 3.38 6.45
CA GLN A 133 0.02 3.83 7.66
C GLN A 133 -0.84 3.66 8.91
N LEU A 134 -2.14 3.95 8.79
CA LEU A 134 -3.11 3.78 9.87
C LEU A 134 -3.21 2.31 10.30
N PHE A 135 -3.30 1.40 9.32
CA PHE A 135 -3.24 -0.05 9.56
C PHE A 135 -1.96 -0.45 10.28
N ALA A 136 -0.80 -0.07 9.73
CA ALA A 136 0.51 -0.48 10.25
C ALA A 136 0.72 0.00 11.70
N LYS A 137 0.29 1.23 12.03
CA LYS A 137 0.41 1.80 13.38
C LYS A 137 -0.31 0.97 14.44
N GLN A 138 -1.44 0.34 14.12
CA GLN A 138 -2.20 -0.48 15.08
C GLN A 138 -1.37 -1.66 15.60
N SER A 139 -0.47 -2.20 14.78
CA SER A 139 0.44 -3.29 15.15
C SER A 139 1.84 -2.79 15.55
N GLY A 140 2.05 -1.48 15.68
CA GLY A 140 3.36 -0.90 15.95
C GLY A 140 4.35 -1.05 14.79
N HIS A 141 3.84 -1.27 13.58
CA HIS A 141 4.62 -1.37 12.35
C HIS A 141 4.76 0.00 11.67
N ARG A 142 5.67 0.08 10.70
CA ARG A 142 5.83 1.19 9.77
C ARG A 142 5.81 0.69 8.33
N LEU A 143 5.59 1.59 7.39
CA LEU A 143 5.72 1.28 5.96
C LEU A 143 7.14 1.61 5.47
N ALA A 144 7.65 0.80 4.55
CA ALA A 144 8.87 1.06 3.81
C ALA A 144 8.61 1.54 2.38
N SER A 145 7.62 0.96 1.72
CA SER A 145 7.18 1.39 0.39
C SER A 145 5.71 1.09 0.19
N THR A 146 5.12 1.69 -0.84
CA THR A 146 3.78 1.39 -1.34
C THR A 146 3.80 1.44 -2.86
N HIS A 147 3.23 0.41 -3.48
CA HIS A 147 3.16 0.24 -4.93
C HIS A 147 1.70 0.12 -5.36
N GLU A 148 1.36 0.69 -6.50
CA GLU A 148 0.05 0.52 -7.12
C GLU A 148 0.10 -0.62 -8.14
N ILE A 149 -0.84 -1.56 -8.04
CA ILE A 149 -0.98 -2.67 -8.97
C ILE A 149 -2.45 -2.86 -9.38
N SER A 150 -2.67 -3.52 -10.52
CA SER A 150 -4.03 -3.93 -10.92
C SER A 150 -4.53 -5.13 -10.11
N LEU A 151 -5.85 -5.24 -9.95
CA LEU A 151 -6.47 -6.41 -9.30
C LEU A 151 -6.12 -7.72 -10.03
N ILE A 152 -6.06 -7.71 -11.37
CA ILE A 152 -5.68 -8.88 -12.17
C ILE A 152 -4.23 -9.30 -11.89
N ALA A 153 -3.31 -8.34 -11.78
CA ALA A 153 -1.91 -8.61 -11.45
C ALA A 153 -1.78 -9.20 -10.03
N LEU A 154 -2.57 -8.69 -9.08
CA LEU A 154 -2.66 -9.26 -7.74
C LEU A 154 -3.13 -10.72 -7.77
N GLU A 155 -4.26 -11.00 -8.41
CA GLU A 155 -4.85 -12.35 -8.47
C GLU A 155 -3.87 -13.39 -9.03
N THR A 156 -3.08 -12.98 -10.02
CA THR A 156 -2.04 -13.82 -10.64
C THR A 156 -0.83 -14.03 -9.72
N SER A 157 -0.53 -13.07 -8.85
CA SER A 157 0.70 -13.04 -8.04
C SER A 157 0.52 -13.45 -6.58
N LEU A 158 -0.73 -13.53 -6.09
CA LEU A 158 -1.06 -13.73 -4.67
C LEU A 158 -0.62 -15.10 -4.14
N GLN A 159 -0.58 -16.12 -4.99
CA GLN A 159 -0.37 -17.52 -4.60
C GLN A 159 1.01 -17.79 -4.00
N ARG A 160 2.01 -16.96 -4.31
CA ARG A 160 3.36 -17.12 -3.78
C ARG A 160 4.00 -15.77 -3.48
N ALA A 161 4.72 -15.70 -2.36
CA ALA A 161 5.44 -14.49 -1.96
C ALA A 161 6.35 -13.97 -3.09
N ASP A 162 7.17 -14.83 -3.70
CA ASP A 162 8.12 -14.43 -4.74
C ASP A 162 7.48 -13.74 -5.95
N THR A 163 6.29 -14.19 -6.37
CA THR A 163 5.55 -13.55 -7.46
C THR A 163 5.01 -12.19 -7.07
N LEU A 164 4.51 -12.01 -5.84
CA LEU A 164 4.05 -10.70 -5.39
C LEU A 164 5.20 -9.70 -5.23
N PHE A 165 6.33 -10.12 -4.63
CA PHE A 165 7.53 -9.29 -4.53
C PHE A 165 7.93 -8.76 -5.92
N LYS A 166 8.05 -9.66 -6.91
CA LYS A 166 8.37 -9.27 -8.29
C LYS A 166 7.32 -8.32 -8.88
N CYS A 167 6.04 -8.66 -8.72
CA CYS A 167 4.94 -7.84 -9.21
C CYS A 167 5.00 -6.42 -8.65
N CYS A 168 5.34 -6.21 -7.37
CA CYS A 168 5.40 -4.86 -6.79
C CYS A 168 6.50 -3.99 -7.42
N TYR A 169 7.72 -4.54 -7.57
CA TYR A 169 8.87 -3.75 -8.04
C TYR A 169 8.92 -3.52 -9.55
N GLU A 170 8.09 -4.22 -10.32
CA GLU A 170 7.88 -3.93 -11.74
C GLU A 170 6.82 -2.84 -11.97
N GLN A 171 6.15 -2.36 -10.92
CA GLN A 171 5.02 -1.44 -10.99
C GLN A 171 5.37 -0.07 -10.39
N ALA A 172 4.45 0.89 -10.53
CA ALA A 172 4.66 2.25 -10.05
C ALA A 172 4.75 2.30 -8.52
N THR A 173 5.90 2.74 -8.01
CA THR A 173 6.04 3.17 -6.61
C THR A 173 5.24 4.45 -6.42
N VAL A 174 4.28 4.42 -5.50
CA VAL A 174 3.49 5.62 -5.16
C VAL A 174 4.07 6.37 -3.97
N TRP A 175 4.77 5.66 -3.10
CA TRP A 175 5.43 6.23 -1.94
C TRP A 175 6.54 5.29 -1.46
N GLU A 176 7.62 5.86 -0.96
CA GLU A 176 8.70 5.15 -0.30
C GLU A 176 9.26 6.03 0.82
N MET A 177 9.85 5.38 1.82
CA MET A 177 10.61 6.11 2.83
C MET A 177 11.89 6.70 2.24
N ASP A 178 12.36 7.81 2.79
CA ASP A 178 13.64 8.40 2.42
C ASP A 178 14.76 7.37 2.58
N HIS A 179 15.58 7.21 1.54
CA HIS A 179 16.64 6.20 1.47
C HIS A 179 16.14 4.75 1.64
N GLY A 180 14.88 4.49 1.31
CA GLY A 180 14.30 3.16 1.30
C GLY A 180 14.97 2.25 0.27
N HIS A 181 15.01 0.96 0.60
CA HIS A 181 15.44 -0.08 -0.31
C HIS A 181 14.28 -1.04 -0.58
N PRO A 182 14.16 -1.56 -1.80
CA PRO A 182 13.25 -2.65 -2.08
C PRO A 182 13.65 -3.88 -1.23
N PHE A 183 12.69 -4.75 -0.98
CA PHE A 183 12.88 -6.01 -0.26
C PHE A 183 12.88 -7.21 -1.21
N ILE A 184 13.76 -8.18 -0.96
CA ILE A 184 13.82 -9.44 -1.70
C ILE A 184 13.56 -10.61 -0.76
N PRO A 185 12.75 -11.61 -1.14
CA PRO A 185 12.47 -12.73 -0.27
C PRO A 185 13.73 -13.59 -0.06
N SER A 186 13.94 -14.07 1.16
CA SER A 186 15.16 -14.81 1.55
C SER A 186 15.36 -16.09 0.73
N GLN A 187 14.27 -16.73 0.31
CA GLN A 187 14.27 -17.91 -0.55
C GLN A 187 14.71 -17.65 -2.00
N ALA A 188 14.75 -16.39 -2.45
CA ALA A 188 15.21 -16.04 -3.81
C ALA A 188 16.73 -15.87 -3.90
N ILE A 189 17.43 -15.75 -2.77
CA ILE A 189 18.87 -15.47 -2.74
C ILE A 189 19.70 -16.69 -2.34
N HIS A 190 20.87 -16.83 -2.95
CA HIS A 190 21.90 -17.74 -2.49
C HIS A 190 22.74 -17.01 -1.43
N THR A 191 22.51 -17.34 -0.16
CA THR A 191 23.09 -16.65 1.00
C THR A 191 24.59 -16.87 1.19
N GLN A 192 25.20 -17.81 0.46
CA GLN A 192 26.64 -18.02 0.52
C GLN A 192 27.39 -16.91 -0.23
N LYS A 193 28.12 -16.09 0.52
CA LYS A 193 29.01 -15.05 -0.03
C LYS A 193 30.28 -15.67 -0.61
N PHE A 194 30.63 -15.27 -1.84
CA PHE A 194 31.75 -15.83 -2.58
C PHE A 194 33.06 -15.03 -2.43
N ILE A 195 32.99 -13.70 -2.31
CA ILE A 195 34.17 -12.84 -2.17
C ILE A 195 34.26 -12.39 -0.71
N GLN A 196 35.38 -12.67 -0.07
CA GLN A 196 35.61 -12.30 1.33
C GLN A 196 36.35 -10.96 1.42
N PHE A 197 35.81 -10.03 2.21
CA PHE A 197 36.37 -8.71 2.52
C PHE A 197 35.69 -8.13 3.76
N SER A 198 36.22 -7.04 4.32
CA SER A 198 35.72 -6.45 5.57
C SER A 198 34.44 -5.64 5.35
N GLU A 199 33.41 -5.93 6.13
CA GLU A 199 32.13 -5.21 6.14
C GLU A 199 31.94 -4.46 7.47
N PRO A 200 31.28 -3.29 7.47
CA PRO A 200 30.89 -2.60 8.69
C PRO A 200 29.84 -3.43 9.46
N GLU A 201 29.62 -3.12 10.74
CA GLU A 201 28.47 -3.67 11.46
C GLU A 201 27.17 -3.33 10.73
N ALA A 202 26.21 -4.27 10.76
CA ALA A 202 24.95 -4.15 10.07
C ALA A 202 23.79 -4.13 11.06
N ASP A 203 22.70 -3.47 10.67
CA ASP A 203 21.40 -3.53 11.32
C ASP A 203 20.33 -4.01 10.34
N PHE A 204 19.06 -4.10 10.75
CA PHE A 204 17.99 -4.62 9.89
C PHE A 204 17.68 -3.73 8.67
N SER A 205 18.05 -2.45 8.71
CA SER A 205 17.87 -1.50 7.61
C SER A 205 19.00 -1.56 6.57
N THR A 206 20.16 -2.10 6.96
CA THR A 206 21.32 -2.21 6.09
C THR A 206 21.02 -3.14 4.90
N PRO A 207 21.15 -2.68 3.63
CA PRO A 207 20.85 -3.51 2.47
C PRO A 207 21.94 -4.56 2.22
N ILE A 208 21.54 -5.71 1.67
CA ILE A 208 22.47 -6.67 1.07
C ILE A 208 22.75 -6.32 -0.39
N LEU A 209 23.97 -6.56 -0.87
CA LEU A 209 24.31 -6.36 -2.29
C LEU A 209 24.29 -7.69 -3.03
N LEU A 210 23.56 -7.71 -4.14
CA LEU A 210 23.27 -8.91 -4.91
C LEU A 210 23.75 -8.80 -6.35
N LEU A 211 24.12 -9.94 -6.93
CA LEU A 211 24.34 -10.12 -8.36
C LEU A 211 23.32 -11.12 -8.91
N GLU A 212 22.52 -10.69 -9.89
CA GLU A 212 21.69 -11.59 -10.67
C GLU A 212 22.43 -12.08 -11.92
N GLU A 213 22.67 -13.39 -12.00
CA GLU A 213 23.34 -14.05 -13.13
C GLU A 213 22.59 -15.33 -13.53
N ARG A 214 22.11 -15.37 -14.78
CA ARG A 214 21.49 -16.57 -15.39
C ARG A 214 20.46 -17.24 -14.46
N GLN A 215 19.55 -16.42 -13.92
CA GLN A 215 18.47 -16.80 -12.98
C GLN A 215 18.91 -17.15 -11.55
N LYS A 216 20.17 -16.91 -11.18
CA LYS A 216 20.65 -17.03 -9.80
C LYS A 216 20.96 -15.67 -9.22
N ILE A 217 20.44 -15.40 -8.03
CA ILE A 217 20.75 -14.20 -7.27
C ILE A 217 21.75 -14.58 -6.19
N ARG A 218 22.94 -13.97 -6.20
CA ARG A 218 24.07 -14.30 -5.33
C ARG A 218 24.48 -13.11 -4.48
N VAL A 219 24.85 -13.36 -3.23
CA VAL A 219 25.34 -12.33 -2.31
C VAL A 219 26.78 -11.93 -2.65
N ILE A 220 26.99 -10.62 -2.84
CA ILE A 220 28.30 -9.99 -2.94
C ILE A 220 28.71 -9.38 -1.60
N HIS A 221 27.78 -8.71 -0.91
CA HIS A 221 27.96 -8.01 0.37
C HIS A 221 26.75 -8.25 1.28
N GLY A 222 26.97 -8.29 2.58
CA GLY A 222 25.92 -8.30 3.59
C GLY A 222 25.97 -9.56 4.45
N GLU A 223 27.13 -10.17 4.62
CA GLU A 223 27.29 -11.35 5.48
C GLU A 223 26.90 -11.03 6.92
N LYS A 224 27.33 -9.86 7.44
CA LYS A 224 26.93 -9.39 8.78
C LYS A 224 25.43 -9.14 8.87
N ARG A 225 24.82 -8.60 7.81
CA ARG A 225 23.37 -8.37 7.72
C ARG A 225 22.58 -9.66 7.76
N LEU A 226 22.99 -10.67 7.00
CA LEU A 226 22.36 -11.99 6.94
C LEU A 226 22.53 -12.77 8.25
N ALA A 227 23.61 -12.50 9.00
CA ALA A 227 23.86 -13.13 10.29
C ALA A 227 22.98 -12.60 11.43
N LEU A 228 22.32 -11.44 11.27
CA LEU A 228 21.47 -10.85 12.32
C LEU A 228 20.29 -11.75 12.69
N SER A 229 19.66 -12.38 11.71
CA SER A 229 18.55 -13.30 11.92
C SER A 229 18.41 -14.32 10.79
N LYS A 230 18.28 -15.59 11.19
CA LYS A 230 18.05 -16.72 10.27
C LYS A 230 16.58 -16.91 9.92
N THR A 231 15.67 -16.17 10.54
CA THR A 231 14.22 -16.32 10.38
C THR A 231 13.59 -15.20 9.56
N GLU A 232 14.39 -14.27 9.03
CA GLU A 232 13.88 -13.23 8.15
C GLU A 232 13.35 -13.80 6.83
N THR A 233 12.18 -13.31 6.44
CA THR A 233 11.49 -13.73 5.21
C THR A 233 11.89 -12.88 4.01
N ALA A 234 12.42 -11.67 4.24
CA ALA A 234 12.95 -10.79 3.20
C ALA A 234 14.00 -9.81 3.74
N TYR A 235 14.83 -9.29 2.84
CA TYR A 235 15.93 -8.36 3.16
C TYR A 235 15.86 -7.11 2.27
N PRO A 236 16.19 -5.92 2.78
CA PRO A 236 16.43 -4.76 1.93
C PRO A 236 17.64 -5.05 1.02
N TYR A 237 17.59 -4.64 -0.24
CA TYR A 237 18.64 -5.02 -1.19
C TYR A 237 19.01 -3.93 -2.20
N LEU A 238 20.23 -4.09 -2.72
CA LEU A 238 20.73 -3.49 -3.95
C LEU A 238 21.06 -4.63 -4.91
N ILE A 239 20.73 -4.49 -6.20
CA ILE A 239 20.95 -5.56 -7.18
C ILE A 239 21.71 -5.05 -8.39
N LEU A 240 22.68 -5.85 -8.82
CA LEU A 240 23.38 -5.70 -10.07
C LEU A 240 22.92 -6.81 -11.02
N HIS A 241 22.55 -6.44 -12.24
CA HIS A 241 22.21 -7.41 -13.28
C HIS A 241 23.44 -7.73 -14.12
N ARG A 242 23.73 -9.02 -14.31
CA ARG A 242 24.86 -9.47 -15.12
C ARG A 242 24.74 -8.94 -16.56
N ARG A 243 25.71 -8.11 -16.96
CA ARG A 243 25.86 -7.56 -18.32
C ARG A 243 27.31 -7.65 -18.81
N HIS A 244 27.56 -7.27 -20.07
CA HIS A 244 28.91 -7.23 -20.62
C HIS A 244 29.80 -6.31 -19.76
N GLY A 245 31.01 -6.75 -19.42
CA GLY A 245 31.92 -6.03 -18.52
C GLY A 245 31.76 -6.39 -17.04
N LEU A 246 30.53 -6.57 -16.54
CA LEU A 246 30.30 -6.92 -15.13
C LEU A 246 30.63 -8.39 -14.86
N ASN A 247 31.74 -8.68 -14.16
CA ASN A 247 32.09 -10.05 -13.79
C ASN A 247 32.77 -10.15 -12.41
N TRP A 248 32.91 -11.38 -11.90
CA TRP A 248 33.49 -11.63 -10.57
C TRP A 248 34.91 -11.08 -10.41
N GLN A 249 35.76 -11.14 -11.44
CA GLN A 249 37.12 -10.59 -11.39
C GLN A 249 37.10 -9.06 -11.32
N MET A 250 36.22 -8.41 -12.09
CA MET A 250 36.01 -6.97 -12.03
C MET A 250 35.54 -6.53 -10.64
N ILE A 251 34.51 -7.18 -10.08
CA ILE A 251 34.01 -6.88 -8.74
C ILE A 251 35.12 -7.02 -7.70
N GLN A 252 35.92 -8.09 -7.79
CA GLN A 252 37.05 -8.32 -6.89
C GLN A 252 38.15 -7.27 -7.04
N SER A 253 38.42 -6.81 -8.26
CA SER A 253 39.37 -5.71 -8.51
C SER A 253 38.89 -4.42 -7.85
N ILE A 254 37.61 -4.07 -7.96
CA ILE A 254 37.05 -2.87 -7.33
C ILE A 254 37.14 -2.96 -5.81
N ILE A 255 36.75 -4.09 -5.23
CA ILE A 255 36.88 -4.36 -3.78
C ILE A 255 38.32 -4.14 -3.30
N SER A 256 39.33 -4.53 -4.09
CA SER A 256 40.73 -4.37 -3.71
C SER A 256 41.22 -2.91 -3.68
N THR A 257 40.49 -2.00 -4.34
CA THR A 257 40.83 -0.57 -4.40
C THR A 257 40.09 0.28 -3.37
N LEU A 258 39.01 -0.23 -2.78
CA LEU A 258 38.18 0.52 -1.84
C LEU A 258 38.76 0.46 -0.41
N PRO A 259 38.64 1.55 0.37
CA PRO A 259 38.99 1.53 1.78
C PRO A 259 38.11 0.55 2.55
N GLN A 260 38.69 -0.12 3.54
CA GLN A 260 38.00 -1.12 4.37
C GLN A 260 37.63 -0.51 5.73
N PRO A 261 36.49 -0.87 6.34
CA PRO A 261 35.44 -1.75 5.80
C PRO A 261 34.62 -1.06 4.70
N ILE A 262 34.14 -1.84 3.72
CA ILE A 262 33.37 -1.29 2.59
C ILE A 262 31.88 -1.30 2.92
N HIS A 263 31.15 -0.21 2.70
CA HIS A 263 29.68 -0.20 2.81
C HIS A 263 29.00 -0.77 1.55
N ALA A 264 27.82 -1.37 1.69
CA ALA A 264 27.09 -1.97 0.56
C ALA A 264 26.79 -0.96 -0.55
N ALA A 265 26.33 0.24 -0.20
CA ALA A 265 26.05 1.31 -1.14
C ALA A 265 27.32 1.83 -1.85
N GLU A 266 28.42 2.00 -1.11
CA GLU A 266 29.71 2.41 -1.69
C GLU A 266 30.22 1.40 -2.71
N LEU A 267 30.13 0.09 -2.41
CA LEU A 267 30.50 -0.96 -3.35
C LEU A 267 29.60 -0.96 -4.58
N TYR A 268 28.29 -0.80 -4.39
CA TYR A 268 27.34 -0.70 -5.48
C TYR A 268 27.67 0.45 -6.43
N GLU A 269 27.86 1.66 -5.89
CA GLU A 269 28.24 2.86 -6.65
C GLU A 269 29.58 2.69 -7.39
N ALA A 270 30.60 2.16 -6.71
CA ALA A 270 31.91 1.92 -7.32
C ALA A 270 31.83 0.93 -8.50
N ILE A 271 30.98 -0.09 -8.39
CA ILE A 271 30.73 -1.03 -9.50
C ILE A 271 29.99 -0.33 -10.64
N GLN A 272 28.96 0.45 -10.35
CA GLN A 272 28.20 1.18 -11.37
C GLN A 272 29.07 2.15 -12.16
N GLN A 273 29.97 2.90 -11.49
CA GLN A 273 30.90 3.84 -12.14
C GLN A 273 31.88 3.18 -13.12
N HIS A 274 32.20 1.91 -12.93
CA HIS A 274 33.08 1.17 -13.83
C HIS A 274 32.33 0.53 -15.01
N LEU A 275 30.99 0.53 -15.00
CA LEU A 275 30.20 0.00 -16.10
C LEU A 275 30.05 1.10 -17.15
N PRO A 276 30.24 0.79 -18.46
CA PRO A 276 29.99 1.76 -19.50
C PRO A 276 28.54 2.24 -19.38
N GLY A 277 28.35 3.56 -19.30
CA GLY A 277 27.02 4.15 -19.12
C GLY A 277 26.04 3.60 -20.15
N GLU A 278 24.84 3.23 -19.68
CA GLU A 278 23.72 2.95 -20.56
C GLU A 278 23.50 4.21 -21.40
N THR A 279 23.85 4.13 -22.68
CA THR A 279 23.36 5.09 -23.66
C THR A 279 21.87 4.81 -23.75
N ALA A 280 21.09 5.74 -23.22
CA ALA A 280 19.63 5.76 -23.26
C ALA A 280 19.10 5.64 -24.70
#